data_AF-A0A4Q0SYK8-F1
#
_entry.id   AF-A0A4Q0SYK8-F1
#
_cell.length_a   1.000
_cell.length_b   1.000
_cell.length_c   1.000
_cell.angle_alpha   90.00
_cell.angle_beta   90.00
_cell.angle_gamma   90.00
#
_symmetry.space_group_name_H-M   'P 1'
#
loop_
_entity.id
_entity.type
_entity.pdbx_description
1 polymer ?
#
loop_
_entity_poly.entity_id
_entity_poly.type
_entity_poly.pdbx_seq_one_letter_code
_entity_poly.pdbx_strand_id
1 'polypeptide(L)'
;MDLRQNPYDFDHLPEAEQYPALMQALRALNAPRSPVFSAKSDVWALEAEELEHLQLNLDLPALDAVETRAGFGSYIDLLWRERTIFASFHQQGQQLHRLTRLAAPLDHPYAALDCIVRPAFVDLSGPQEGFSVSIYVRALGPDLDTATEHWAAALEAIVSLLRSRDLTAG
;
A
#
# COMPACT_ATOMS: atom_id res chain seq x y z
N MET A 1 -11.43 -12.40 -10.02
CA MET A 1 -10.15 -13.06 -10.35
C MET A 1 -9.43 -13.38 -9.05
N ASP A 2 -9.01 -14.62 -8.83
CA ASP A 2 -8.29 -15.01 -7.61
C ASP A 2 -6.78 -15.09 -7.89
N LEU A 3 -6.11 -13.97 -7.65
CA LEU A 3 -4.70 -13.74 -7.97
C LEU A 3 -3.74 -14.61 -7.12
N ARG A 4 -4.27 -15.34 -6.14
CA ARG A 4 -3.52 -16.33 -5.35
C ARG A 4 -3.38 -17.66 -6.08
N GLN A 5 -4.32 -17.99 -6.97
CA GLN A 5 -4.29 -19.23 -7.75
C GLN A 5 -3.44 -19.10 -9.01
N ASN A 6 -3.43 -17.91 -9.65
CA ASN A 6 -2.55 -17.63 -10.77
C ASN A 6 -1.99 -16.19 -10.71
N PRO A 7 -0.77 -15.99 -10.17
CA PRO A 7 -0.12 -14.68 -10.13
C PRO A 7 0.21 -14.08 -11.51
N TYR A 8 0.10 -14.84 -12.60
CA TYR A 8 0.33 -14.35 -13.96
C TYR A 8 -0.94 -13.81 -14.63
N ASP A 9 -2.12 -13.99 -14.02
CA ASP A 9 -3.37 -13.38 -14.53
C ASP A 9 -3.29 -11.84 -14.55
N PHE A 10 -2.35 -11.27 -13.80
CA PHE A 10 -1.97 -9.86 -13.82
C PHE A 10 -1.46 -9.37 -15.19
N ASP A 11 -0.81 -10.22 -16.00
CA ASP A 11 -0.27 -9.84 -17.32
C ASP A 11 -1.36 -9.55 -18.36
N HIS A 12 -2.64 -9.82 -18.03
CA HIS A 12 -3.78 -9.64 -18.94
C HIS A 12 -4.67 -8.45 -18.55
N LEU A 13 -4.31 -7.68 -17.53
CA LEU A 13 -5.05 -6.49 -17.10
C LEU A 13 -4.53 -5.25 -17.83
N PRO A 14 -5.39 -4.42 -18.46
CA PRO A 14 -4.98 -3.14 -19.04
C PRO A 14 -4.25 -2.23 -18.05
N GLU A 15 -4.63 -2.28 -16.78
CA GLU A 15 -3.99 -1.56 -15.67
C GLU A 15 -2.52 -1.97 -15.47
N ALA A 16 -2.13 -3.15 -15.96
CA ALA A 16 -0.78 -3.65 -15.83
C ALA A 16 0.23 -2.94 -16.73
N GLU A 17 -0.21 -2.51 -17.90
CA GLU A 17 0.59 -1.67 -18.79
C GLU A 17 0.67 -0.24 -18.28
N GLN A 18 -0.40 0.24 -17.63
CA GLN A 18 -0.49 1.62 -17.17
C GLN A 18 0.27 1.90 -15.86
N TYR A 19 0.31 0.93 -14.93
CA TYR A 19 0.93 1.11 -13.61
C TYR A 19 1.83 -0.07 -13.21
N PRO A 20 3.02 -0.22 -13.83
CA PRO A 20 3.90 -1.37 -13.60
C PRO A 20 4.30 -1.57 -12.12
N ALA A 21 4.48 -0.47 -11.37
CA ALA A 21 4.84 -0.53 -9.96
C ALA A 21 3.74 -1.19 -9.10
N LEU A 22 2.46 -0.89 -9.36
CA LEU A 22 1.34 -1.55 -8.69
C LEU A 22 1.33 -3.04 -9.01
N MET A 23 1.57 -3.42 -10.25
CA MET A 23 1.58 -4.83 -10.65
C MET A 23 2.69 -5.62 -9.97
N GLN A 24 3.88 -5.05 -9.90
CA GLN A 24 5.00 -5.66 -9.19
C GLN A 24 4.69 -5.81 -7.70
N ALA A 25 4.08 -4.78 -7.08
CA ALA A 25 3.61 -4.82 -5.71
C ALA A 25 2.60 -5.97 -5.50
N LEU A 26 1.55 -6.03 -6.31
CA LEU A 26 0.51 -7.05 -6.18
C LEU A 26 1.05 -8.46 -6.42
N ARG A 27 1.95 -8.68 -7.39
CA ARG A 27 2.63 -9.97 -7.59
C ARG A 27 3.43 -10.37 -6.35
N ALA A 28 4.23 -9.44 -5.82
CA ALA A 28 5.07 -9.68 -4.66
C ALA A 28 4.23 -10.00 -3.41
N LEU A 29 3.13 -9.28 -3.20
CA LEU A 29 2.21 -9.46 -2.08
C LEU A 29 1.38 -10.75 -2.19
N ASN A 30 1.01 -11.20 -3.40
CA ASN A 30 0.24 -12.43 -3.58
C ASN A 30 1.11 -13.70 -3.71
N ALA A 31 2.43 -13.55 -3.82
CA ALA A 31 3.35 -14.68 -3.90
C ALA A 31 3.15 -15.67 -2.72
N PRO A 32 3.34 -17.00 -2.92
CA PRO A 32 3.06 -18.00 -1.88
C PRO A 32 3.79 -17.80 -0.55
N ARG A 33 4.97 -17.16 -0.59
CA ARG A 33 5.80 -16.90 0.60
C ARG A 33 5.55 -15.53 1.24
N SER A 34 4.69 -14.70 0.65
CA SER A 34 4.27 -13.43 1.27
C SER A 34 3.44 -13.74 2.50
N PRO A 35 3.63 -13.01 3.63
CA PRO A 35 2.83 -13.23 4.83
C PRO A 35 1.40 -12.68 4.70
N VAL A 36 1.17 -11.84 3.69
CA VAL A 36 -0.13 -11.28 3.33
C VAL A 36 -0.56 -11.76 1.94
N PHE A 37 -1.76 -11.40 1.53
CA PHE A 37 -2.21 -11.37 0.14
C PHE A 37 -3.13 -10.16 -0.06
N SER A 38 -3.30 -9.70 -1.30
CA SER A 38 -4.17 -8.56 -1.59
C SER A 38 -5.59 -9.01 -1.97
N ALA A 39 -6.59 -8.21 -1.61
CA ALA A 39 -7.99 -8.45 -1.99
C ALA A 39 -8.52 -7.41 -2.98
N LYS A 40 -8.07 -6.16 -2.86
CA LYS A 40 -8.47 -5.04 -3.70
C LYS A 40 -7.32 -4.06 -3.81
N SER A 41 -7.25 -3.33 -4.91
CA SER A 41 -6.33 -2.21 -5.09
C SER A 41 -6.91 -1.20 -6.05
N ASP A 42 -6.47 0.05 -5.94
CA ASP A 42 -6.80 1.12 -6.87
C ASP A 42 -5.68 2.17 -6.90
N VAL A 43 -5.65 2.98 -7.95
CA VAL A 43 -4.72 4.11 -8.13
C VAL A 43 -5.47 5.33 -8.63
N TRP A 44 -5.03 6.52 -8.21
CA TRP A 44 -5.64 7.78 -8.64
C TRP A 44 -4.63 8.92 -8.58
N ALA A 45 -4.84 9.92 -9.43
CA ALA A 45 -4.25 11.24 -9.22
C ALA A 45 -4.98 11.92 -8.06
N LEU A 46 -4.25 12.60 -7.17
CA LEU A 46 -4.84 13.28 -6.02
C LEU A 46 -5.57 14.54 -6.48
N GLU A 47 -6.76 14.74 -5.94
CA GLU A 47 -7.52 15.98 -6.11
C GLU A 47 -6.98 17.08 -5.20
N ALA A 48 -7.37 18.34 -5.46
CA ALA A 48 -6.82 19.52 -4.77
C ALA A 48 -6.86 19.43 -3.23
N GLU A 49 -7.96 18.94 -2.65
CA GLU A 49 -8.09 18.76 -1.20
C GLU A 49 -7.13 17.69 -0.66
N GLU A 50 -6.96 16.57 -1.37
CA GLU A 50 -6.04 15.51 -0.98
C GLU A 50 -4.58 15.96 -1.08
N LEU A 51 -4.25 16.79 -2.07
CA LEU A 51 -2.93 17.41 -2.24
C LEU A 51 -2.60 18.31 -1.04
N GLU A 52 -3.51 19.21 -0.68
CA GLU A 52 -3.33 20.13 0.44
C GLU A 52 -3.12 19.35 1.75
N HIS A 53 -3.97 18.33 2.01
CA HIS A 53 -3.83 17.48 3.18
C HIS A 53 -2.50 16.71 3.20
N LEU A 54 -2.06 16.18 2.06
CA LEU A 54 -0.79 15.46 1.98
C LEU A 54 0.42 16.39 2.17
N GLN A 55 0.36 17.61 1.63
CA GLN A 55 1.41 18.62 1.84
C GLN A 55 1.57 18.97 3.32
N LEU A 56 0.45 19.16 4.03
CA LEU A 56 0.45 19.41 5.46
C LEU A 56 1.02 18.21 6.23
N ASN A 57 0.60 16.99 5.90
CA ASN A 57 1.09 15.78 6.58
C ASN A 57 2.58 15.52 6.38
N LEU A 58 3.16 15.98 5.27
CA LEU A 58 4.58 15.85 4.96
C LEU A 58 5.43 17.02 5.49
N ASP A 59 4.82 17.96 6.21
CA ASP A 59 5.47 19.20 6.69
C ASP A 59 6.19 19.96 5.56
N LEU A 60 5.66 19.89 4.34
CA LEU A 60 6.25 20.58 3.20
C LEU A 60 5.74 22.03 3.20
N PRO A 61 6.63 23.02 2.99
CA PRO A 61 6.20 24.42 2.95
C PRO A 61 5.15 24.59 1.85
N ALA A 62 4.09 25.34 2.17
CA ALA A 62 3.19 25.87 1.16
C ALA A 62 4.04 26.74 0.22
N LEU A 63 4.33 26.20 -0.96
CA LEU A 63 5.00 26.99 -2.00
C LEU A 63 4.02 28.06 -2.45
N ASP A 64 4.54 29.25 -2.73
CA ASP A 64 3.78 30.31 -3.38
C ASP A 64 3.04 29.71 -4.59
N ALA A 65 1.80 30.15 -4.82
CA ALA A 65 0.79 29.58 -5.74
C ALA A 65 1.20 29.41 -7.23
N VAL A 66 2.48 29.61 -7.55
CA VAL A 66 3.09 29.52 -8.88
C VAL A 66 3.68 28.13 -9.16
N GLU A 67 4.11 27.37 -8.14
CA GLU A 67 4.57 25.98 -8.34
C GLU A 67 3.42 25.00 -8.12
N THR A 68 2.74 24.62 -9.21
CA THR A 68 1.72 23.57 -9.19
C THR A 68 2.40 22.25 -8.80
N ARG A 69 1.97 21.64 -7.70
CA ARG A 69 2.30 20.24 -7.39
C ARG A 69 1.21 19.32 -7.88
N ALA A 70 1.61 18.15 -8.33
CA ALA A 70 0.69 17.03 -8.55
C ALA A 70 0.90 15.99 -7.45
N GLY A 71 -0.03 15.05 -7.37
CA GLY A 71 0.03 13.96 -6.43
C GLY A 71 -0.55 12.70 -7.03
N PHE A 72 0.00 11.58 -6.60
CA PHE A 72 -0.44 10.26 -7.05
C PHE A 72 -0.55 9.31 -5.87
N GLY A 73 -1.55 8.44 -5.90
CA GLY A 73 -1.90 7.60 -4.78
C GLY A 73 -2.35 6.21 -5.20
N SER A 74 -2.23 5.30 -4.26
CA SER A 74 -2.82 3.97 -4.34
C SER A 74 -3.33 3.52 -2.98
N TYR A 75 -4.30 2.62 -2.98
CA TYR A 75 -4.57 1.79 -1.83
C TYR A 75 -4.51 0.31 -2.20
N ILE A 76 -4.12 -0.52 -1.23
CA ILE A 76 -4.13 -1.97 -1.34
C ILE A 76 -4.73 -2.56 -0.06
N ASP A 77 -5.80 -3.34 -0.20
CA ASP A 77 -6.38 -4.12 0.89
C ASP A 77 -5.59 -5.41 1.07
N LEU A 78 -5.04 -5.59 2.27
CA LEU A 78 -4.20 -6.70 2.68
C LEU A 78 -4.90 -7.58 3.71
N LEU A 79 -4.69 -8.88 3.57
CA LEU A 79 -5.12 -9.91 4.51
C LEU A 79 -3.91 -10.72 4.93
N TRP A 80 -3.69 -10.87 6.24
CA TRP A 80 -2.66 -11.76 6.75
C TRP A 80 -3.04 -13.21 6.49
N ARG A 81 -2.08 -14.01 6.03
CA ARG A 81 -2.26 -15.46 5.85
C ARG A 81 -2.27 -16.20 7.18
N GLU A 82 -1.56 -15.67 8.18
CA GLU A 82 -1.58 -16.24 9.51
C GLU A 82 -2.94 -15.98 10.17
N ARG A 83 -3.66 -17.06 10.46
CA ARG A 83 -5.06 -17.00 10.93
C ARG A 83 -5.22 -16.27 12.27
N THR A 84 -4.26 -16.42 13.17
CA THR A 84 -4.20 -15.74 14.47
C THR A 84 -4.18 -14.22 14.29
N ILE A 85 -3.30 -13.73 13.40
CA ILE A 85 -3.19 -12.30 13.09
C ILE A 85 -4.45 -11.81 12.38
N PHE A 86 -4.94 -12.56 11.37
CA PHE A 86 -6.17 -12.20 10.65
C PHE A 86 -7.36 -12.01 11.60
N ALA A 87 -7.54 -12.90 12.58
CA ALA A 87 -8.67 -12.89 13.50
C ALA A 87 -8.53 -11.88 14.67
N SER A 88 -7.40 -11.18 14.81
CA SER A 88 -7.11 -10.37 16.00
C SER A 88 -6.78 -8.91 15.68
N PHE A 89 -7.71 -8.00 15.99
CA PHE A 89 -7.50 -6.56 15.87
C PHE A 89 -6.24 -6.07 16.60
N HIS A 90 -5.98 -6.62 17.78
CA HIS A 90 -4.80 -6.27 18.57
C HIS A 90 -3.50 -6.67 17.85
N GLN A 91 -3.43 -7.90 17.30
CA GLN A 91 -2.24 -8.34 16.58
C GLN A 91 -2.05 -7.56 15.27
N GLN A 92 -3.13 -7.20 14.57
CA GLN A 92 -3.08 -6.30 13.42
C GLN A 92 -2.43 -4.96 13.81
N GLY A 93 -2.90 -4.36 14.91
CA GLY A 93 -2.31 -3.14 15.45
C GLY A 93 -0.82 -3.29 15.72
N GLN A 94 -0.37 -4.38 16.34
CA GLN A 94 1.05 -4.65 16.59
C GLN A 94 1.87 -4.73 15.28
N GLN A 95 1.34 -5.38 14.25
CA GLN A 95 2.00 -5.45 12.94
C GLN A 95 2.10 -4.06 12.29
N LEU A 96 1.06 -3.24 12.39
CA LEU A 96 1.10 -1.87 11.85
C LEU A 96 2.08 -0.97 12.57
N HIS A 97 2.14 -1.02 13.91
CA HIS A 97 3.15 -0.26 14.68
C HIS A 97 4.58 -0.69 14.32
N ARG A 98 4.77 -1.97 13.97
CA ARG A 98 6.05 -2.48 13.52
C ARG A 98 6.37 -1.99 12.11
N LEU A 99 5.40 -2.05 11.20
CA LEU A 99 5.54 -1.54 9.83
C LEU A 99 5.89 -0.06 9.83
N THR A 100 5.16 0.78 10.57
CA THR A 100 5.42 2.23 10.62
C THR A 100 6.79 2.55 11.22
N ARG A 101 7.23 1.81 12.24
CA ARG A 101 8.59 1.94 12.80
C ARG A 101 9.67 1.57 11.78
N LEU A 102 9.46 0.54 10.97
CA LEU A 102 10.39 0.13 9.92
C LEU A 102 10.36 1.06 8.70
N ALA A 103 9.22 1.70 8.44
CA ALA A 103 9.05 2.66 7.36
C ALA A 103 9.62 4.04 7.69
N ALA A 104 9.62 4.44 8.97
CA ALA A 104 10.12 5.74 9.43
C ALA A 104 11.54 6.12 8.93
N PRO A 105 12.54 5.23 8.88
CA PRO A 105 13.87 5.57 8.37
C PRO A 105 14.00 5.53 6.83
N LEU A 106 12.93 5.23 6.08
CA LEU A 106 12.99 5.22 4.61
C LEU A 106 13.12 6.65 4.06
N ASP A 107 13.99 6.84 3.07
CA ASP A 107 14.24 8.14 2.44
C ASP A 107 13.23 8.41 1.31
N HIS A 108 11.98 8.66 1.69
CA HIS A 108 10.89 9.05 0.79
C HIS A 108 10.18 10.32 1.29
N PRO A 109 10.85 11.49 1.31
CA PRO A 109 10.34 12.72 1.94
C PRO A 109 9.07 13.28 1.28
N TYR A 110 8.75 12.84 0.07
CA TYR A 110 7.57 13.27 -0.68
C TYR A 110 6.43 12.25 -0.66
N ALA A 111 6.54 11.18 0.14
CA ALA A 111 5.53 10.13 0.20
C ALA A 111 5.08 9.87 1.64
N ALA A 112 3.81 9.50 1.78
CA ALA A 112 3.20 9.10 3.03
C ALA A 112 2.62 7.68 2.93
N LEU A 113 2.65 6.97 4.06
CA LEU A 113 1.98 5.70 4.28
C LEU A 113 0.91 5.87 5.36
N ASP A 114 -0.34 5.59 5.02
CA ASP A 114 -1.41 5.41 6.01
C ASP A 114 -1.87 3.96 6.03
N CYS A 115 -2.18 3.46 7.23
CA CYS A 115 -2.68 2.11 7.41
C CYS A 115 -4.03 2.16 8.15
N ILE A 116 -5.06 1.55 7.56
CA ILE A 116 -6.41 1.51 8.15
C ILE A 116 -6.80 0.05 8.38
N VAL A 117 -7.06 -0.32 9.64
CA VAL A 117 -7.60 -1.65 9.97
C VAL A 117 -9.13 -1.62 9.82
N ARG A 118 -9.69 -2.62 9.16
CA ARG A 118 -11.14 -2.74 8.92
C ARG A 118 -11.61 -4.17 9.20
N PRO A 119 -12.86 -4.37 9.64
CA PRO A 119 -13.46 -5.71 9.65
C PRO A 119 -13.44 -6.32 8.24
N ALA A 120 -13.17 -7.61 8.17
CA ALA A 120 -13.11 -8.34 6.91
C ALA A 120 -13.73 -9.73 7.05
N PHE A 121 -14.24 -10.22 5.91
CA PHE A 121 -14.81 -11.54 5.77
C PHE A 121 -14.14 -12.27 4.62
N VAL A 122 -13.68 -13.49 4.85
CA VAL A 122 -13.02 -14.32 3.84
C VAL A 122 -13.66 -15.70 3.80
N ASP A 123 -13.89 -16.23 2.60
CA ASP A 123 -14.40 -17.58 2.40
C ASP A 123 -13.39 -18.42 1.61
N LEU A 124 -12.38 -18.92 2.33
CA LEU A 124 -11.24 -19.65 1.73
C LEU A 124 -11.26 -21.14 2.06
N SER A 125 -11.78 -21.46 3.23
CA SER A 125 -11.93 -22.83 3.73
C SER A 125 -13.21 -22.90 4.57
N GLY A 126 -14.22 -22.11 4.19
CA GLY A 126 -15.37 -21.73 4.98
C GLY A 126 -15.31 -20.26 5.44
N PRO A 127 -16.46 -19.71 5.87
CA PRO A 127 -16.61 -18.30 6.24
C PRO A 127 -15.81 -17.98 7.51
N GLN A 128 -14.95 -16.98 7.41
CA GLN A 128 -14.13 -16.49 8.52
C GLN A 128 -14.24 -14.98 8.63
N GLU A 129 -14.53 -14.53 9.84
CA GLU A 129 -14.50 -13.11 10.21
C GLU A 129 -13.12 -12.77 10.81
N GLY A 130 -12.64 -11.58 10.51
CA GLY A 130 -11.39 -11.07 11.00
C GLY A 130 -11.19 -9.63 10.56
N PHE A 131 -9.96 -9.28 10.23
CA PHE A 131 -9.57 -7.91 9.90
C PHE A 131 -8.67 -7.85 8.68
N SER A 132 -8.91 -6.86 7.84
CA SER A 132 -8.00 -6.44 6.77
C SER A 132 -7.27 -5.17 7.16
N VAL A 133 -6.19 -4.90 6.44
CA VAL A 133 -5.48 -3.62 6.48
C VAL A 133 -5.53 -3.02 5.10
N SER A 134 -6.12 -1.84 4.96
CA SER A 134 -5.92 -1.01 3.77
C SER A 134 -4.66 -0.18 3.98
N ILE A 135 -3.64 -0.39 3.16
CA ILE A 135 -2.49 0.53 3.10
C ILE A 135 -2.76 1.57 2.02
N TYR A 136 -2.46 2.83 2.31
CA TYR A 136 -2.51 3.94 1.36
C TYR A 136 -1.09 4.45 1.21
N VAL A 137 -0.56 4.41 -0.02
CA VAL A 137 0.72 5.02 -0.36
C VAL A 137 0.41 6.18 -1.29
N ARG A 138 0.82 7.39 -0.90
CA ARG A 138 0.56 8.62 -1.65
C ARG A 138 1.84 9.42 -1.74
N ALA A 139 2.08 10.08 -2.85
CA ALA A 139 3.25 10.91 -3.03
C ALA A 139 2.94 12.20 -3.80
N LEU A 140 3.82 13.18 -3.64
CA LEU A 140 3.78 14.48 -4.32
C LEU A 140 4.94 14.62 -5.29
N GLY A 141 4.76 15.46 -6.31
CA GLY A 141 5.80 15.87 -7.24
C GLY A 141 5.50 17.22 -7.90
N PRO A 142 6.47 17.84 -8.59
CA PRO A 142 6.24 19.05 -9.39
C PRO A 142 5.29 18.82 -10.57
N ASP A 143 5.15 17.57 -11.03
CA ASP A 143 4.20 17.14 -12.05
C ASP A 143 3.74 15.71 -11.75
N LEU A 144 2.74 15.24 -12.52
CA LEU A 144 2.13 13.93 -12.30
C LEU A 144 3.13 12.79 -12.51
N ASP A 145 4.05 12.94 -13.46
CA ASP A 145 5.07 11.94 -13.76
C ASP A 145 6.01 11.76 -12.56
N THR A 146 6.56 12.85 -12.04
CA THR A 146 7.43 12.83 -10.85
C THR A 146 6.69 12.34 -9.60
N ALA A 147 5.43 12.74 -9.42
CA ALA A 147 4.60 12.24 -8.31
C ALA A 147 4.40 10.71 -8.41
N THR A 148 4.20 10.20 -9.62
CA THR A 148 4.08 8.76 -9.90
C THR A 148 5.40 8.04 -9.63
N GLU A 149 6.55 8.62 -9.98
CA GLU A 149 7.86 8.05 -9.66
C GLU A 149 8.12 7.96 -8.15
N HIS A 150 7.83 9.03 -7.41
CA HIS A 150 7.94 9.02 -5.94
C HIS A 150 7.00 8.00 -5.30
N TRP A 151 5.76 7.91 -5.79
CA TRP A 151 4.79 6.92 -5.34
C TRP A 151 5.28 5.49 -5.60
N ALA A 152 5.79 5.21 -6.81
CA ALA A 152 6.28 3.89 -7.19
C ALA A 152 7.44 3.44 -6.30
N ALA A 153 8.41 4.32 -6.05
CA ALA A 153 9.54 4.04 -5.18
C ALA A 153 9.11 3.76 -3.73
N ALA A 154 8.19 4.58 -3.20
CA ALA A 154 7.66 4.37 -1.85
C ALA A 154 6.86 3.07 -1.75
N LEU A 155 6.02 2.76 -2.74
CA LEU A 155 5.24 1.52 -2.77
C LEU A 155 6.14 0.29 -2.79
N GLU A 156 7.20 0.29 -3.60
CA GLU A 156 8.18 -0.79 -3.64
C GLU A 156 8.84 -1.00 -2.26
N ALA A 157 9.26 0.08 -1.60
CA ALA A 157 9.88 0.00 -0.28
C ALA A 157 8.91 -0.57 0.78
N ILE A 158 7.64 -0.13 0.79
CA ILE A 158 6.62 -0.66 1.71
C ILE A 158 6.34 -2.13 1.45
N VAL A 159 6.24 -2.55 0.18
CA VAL A 159 6.06 -3.96 -0.19
C VAL A 159 7.26 -4.81 0.24
N SER A 160 8.47 -4.28 0.12
CA SER A 160 9.68 -4.93 0.60
C SER A 160 9.63 -5.14 2.11
N LEU A 161 9.25 -4.12 2.89
CA LEU A 161 9.06 -4.24 4.34
C LEU A 161 7.97 -5.26 4.71
N LEU A 162 6.83 -5.25 4.02
CA LEU A 162 5.74 -6.21 4.25
C LEU A 162 6.16 -7.67 4.06
N ARG A 163 7.15 -7.90 3.18
CA ARG A 163 7.69 -9.23 2.88
C ARG A 163 8.97 -9.55 3.67
N SER A 164 9.52 -8.58 4.39
CA SER A 164 10.73 -8.75 5.16
C SER A 164 10.51 -9.70 6.34
N ARG A 165 11.56 -10.45 6.70
CA ARG A 165 11.54 -11.28 7.91
C ARG A 165 11.36 -10.44 9.17
N ASP A 166 11.81 -9.19 9.11
CA ASP A 166 11.71 -8.23 10.19
C ASP A 166 10.30 -7.75 10.44
N LEU A 167 9.31 -8.07 9.61
CA LEU A 167 7.89 -7.90 9.93
C LEU A 167 7.26 -9.25 10.35
N THR A 168 7.69 -10.35 9.74
CA THR A 168 7.11 -11.69 9.98
C THR A 168 7.64 -12.42 11.21
N ALA A 169 8.74 -11.97 11.81
CA ALA A 169 9.30 -12.58 13.02
C ALA A 169 8.47 -12.18 14.25
N GLY A 170 7.38 -12.91 14.49
CA GLY A 170 6.59 -12.87 15.74
C GLY A 170 6.96 -14.01 16.68
#